data_AF-A0A662PTP8-F1
#
_entry.id   AF-A0A662PTP8-F1
#
_cell.length_a   1.000
_cell.length_b   1.000
_cell.length_c   1.000
_cell.angle_alpha   90.00
_cell.angle_beta   90.00
_cell.angle_gamma   90.00
#
_symmetry.space_group_name_H-M   'P 1'
#
loop_
_entity.id
_entity.type
_entity.pdbx_description
1 polymer ?
#
loop_
_entity_poly.entity_id
_entity_poly.type
_entity_poly.pdbx_seq_one_letter_code
_entity_poly.pdbx_strand_id
1 'polypeptide(L)'
;MAGSEDPRLVELLEICKVVIERDFAPCGLREEVIERVKELFAEWKRKREKAAREGRTIGGVKVIFYDLLRLVEMARANSERHGKPFCEYLSRALKKSYHEKGGLGYYSIKMWK
;
A
#
# COMPACT_ATOMS: atom_id res chain seq x y z
N MET A 1 -5.11 20.97 -18.75
CA MET A 1 -5.65 19.71 -19.31
C MET A 1 -5.81 18.74 -18.17
N ALA A 2 -7.03 18.32 -17.85
CA ALA A 2 -7.25 17.27 -16.87
C ALA A 2 -6.70 15.96 -17.47
N GLY A 3 -5.46 15.63 -17.12
CA GLY A 3 -4.87 14.36 -17.51
C GLY A 3 -5.68 13.25 -16.86
N SER A 4 -6.29 12.38 -17.66
CA SER A 4 -6.96 11.18 -17.15
C SER A 4 -6.01 10.43 -16.23
N GLU A 5 -6.44 10.15 -15.00
CA GLU A 5 -5.66 9.37 -14.03
C GLU A 5 -5.24 8.03 -14.67
N ASP A 6 -4.00 7.59 -14.42
CA ASP A 6 -3.47 6.36 -15.02
C ASP A 6 -4.43 5.20 -14.74
N PRO A 7 -4.92 4.47 -15.77
CA PRO A 7 -5.96 3.45 -15.58
C PRO A 7 -5.53 2.35 -14.60
N ARG A 8 -4.22 2.11 -14.44
CA ARG A 8 -3.68 1.16 -13.47
C ARG A 8 -3.80 1.66 -12.03
N LEU A 9 -3.74 2.97 -11.82
CA LEU A 9 -4.00 3.57 -10.51
C LEU A 9 -5.48 3.51 -10.17
N VAL A 10 -6.35 3.79 -11.14
CA VAL A 10 -7.80 3.67 -10.96
C VAL A 10 -8.19 2.23 -10.61
N GLU A 11 -7.69 1.25 -11.36
CA GLU A 11 -7.90 -0.17 -11.06
C GLU A 11 -7.35 -0.55 -9.68
N LEU A 12 -6.15 -0.07 -9.33
CA LEU A 12 -5.55 -0.33 -8.01
C LEU A 12 -6.39 0.25 -6.86
N LEU A 13 -6.90 1.47 -7.01
CA LEU A 13 -7.74 2.09 -5.98
C LEU A 13 -9.08 1.37 -5.85
N GLU A 14 -9.69 0.93 -6.95
CA GLU A 14 -10.95 0.20 -6.91
C GLU A 14 -10.80 -1.16 -6.22
N ILE A 15 -9.71 -1.90 -6.46
CA ILE A 15 -9.48 -3.17 -5.74
C ILE A 15 -9.15 -2.94 -4.25
N CYS A 16 -8.49 -1.83 -3.91
CA CYS A 16 -8.17 -1.49 -2.52
C CYS A 16 -9.39 -0.97 -1.75
N LYS A 17 -10.38 -0.40 -2.44
CA LYS A 17 -11.54 0.28 -1.86
C LYS A 17 -12.21 -0.51 -0.75
N VAL A 18 -12.54 -1.77 -0.98
CA VAL A 18 -13.23 -2.60 0.02
C VAL A 18 -12.44 -2.68 1.33
N VAL A 19 -11.12 -2.83 1.24
CA VAL A 19 -10.23 -2.90 2.42
C VAL A 19 -10.11 -1.54 3.08
N ILE A 20 -9.97 -0.48 2.30
CA ILE A 20 -9.89 0.91 2.80
C ILE A 20 -11.16 1.26 3.58
N GLU A 21 -12.34 1.01 3.00
CA GLU A 21 -13.63 1.29 3.63
C GLU A 21 -13.90 0.46 4.87
N ARG A 22 -13.54 -0.82 4.84
CA ARG A 22 -13.81 -1.74 5.95
C ARG A 22 -12.84 -1.55 7.12
N ASP A 23 -11.56 -1.37 6.84
CA ASP A 23 -10.50 -1.48 7.85
C ASP A 23 -9.85 -0.14 8.21
N PHE A 24 -9.71 0.79 7.25
CA PHE A 24 -9.01 2.07 7.49
C PHE A 24 -9.97 3.22 7.78
N ALA A 25 -11.11 3.29 7.10
CA ALA A 25 -12.08 4.37 7.30
C ALA A 25 -12.65 4.43 8.73
N PRO A 26 -12.99 3.31 9.41
CA PRO A 26 -13.43 3.35 10.81
C PRO A 26 -12.36 3.85 11.78
N CYS A 27 -11.08 3.79 11.37
CA CYS A 27 -9.95 4.31 12.13
C CYS A 27 -9.62 5.77 11.81
N GLY A 28 -10.36 6.44 10.91
CA GLY A 28 -10.05 7.79 10.44
C GLY A 28 -8.80 7.87 9.55
N LEU A 29 -8.40 6.76 8.91
CA LEU A 29 -7.15 6.65 8.13
C LEU A 29 -7.40 6.56 6.62
N ARG A 30 -8.62 6.84 6.15
CA ARG A 30 -9.03 6.65 4.76
C ARG A 30 -8.19 7.47 3.78
N GLU A 31 -8.02 8.75 4.05
CA GLU A 31 -7.28 9.67 3.21
C GLU A 31 -5.78 9.32 3.22
N GLU A 32 -5.22 9.05 4.41
CA GLU A 32 -3.81 8.68 4.58
C GLU A 32 -3.44 7.41 3.80
N VAL A 33 -4.29 6.38 3.84
CA VAL A 33 -4.02 5.14 3.10
C VAL A 33 -4.15 5.32 1.59
N ILE A 34 -5.09 6.15 1.12
CA ILE A 34 -5.23 6.48 -0.30
C ILE A 34 -3.99 7.22 -0.79
N GLU A 35 -3.52 8.22 -0.04
CA GLU A 35 -2.29 8.96 -0.36
C GLU A 35 -1.10 8.01 -0.42
N ARG A 36 -0.94 7.13 0.58
CA ARG A 36 0.14 6.13 0.58
C ARG A 36 0.07 5.18 -0.63
N VAL A 37 -1.12 4.75 -1.04
CA VAL A 37 -1.29 3.91 -2.25
C VAL A 37 -0.85 4.68 -3.51
N LYS A 38 -1.18 5.97 -3.61
CA LYS A 38 -0.76 6.84 -4.73
C LYS A 38 0.77 7.04 -4.74
N GLU A 39 1.39 7.24 -3.59
CA GLU A 39 2.85 7.33 -3.44
C GLU A 39 3.54 6.05 -3.92
N LEU A 40 3.04 4.88 -3.48
CA LEU A 40 3.58 3.58 -3.88
C LEU A 40 3.40 3.33 -5.38
N PHE A 41 2.26 3.74 -5.95
CA PHE A 41 2.04 3.68 -7.39
C PHE A 41 3.07 4.52 -8.16
N ALA A 42 3.35 5.75 -7.71
CA ALA A 42 4.36 6.60 -8.31
C ALA A 42 5.77 5.96 -8.22
N GLU A 43 6.12 5.36 -7.08
CA GLU A 43 7.39 4.64 -6.92
C GLU A 43 7.49 3.42 -7.83
N TRP A 44 6.41 2.63 -7.96
CA TRP A 44 6.35 1.51 -8.89
C TRP A 44 6.59 1.95 -10.34
N LYS A 45 5.97 3.06 -10.78
CA LYS A 45 6.20 3.63 -12.11
C LYS A 45 7.68 3.96 -12.33
N ARG A 46 8.30 4.67 -11.37
CA ARG A 46 9.73 5.01 -11.43
C ARG A 46 10.61 3.76 -11.55
N LYS A 47 10.35 2.73 -10.73
CA LYS A 47 11.10 1.47 -10.79
C LYS A 47 10.87 0.72 -12.10
N ARG A 48 9.64 0.68 -12.61
CA ARG A 48 9.29 0.01 -13.87
C ARG A 48 10.01 0.66 -15.05
N GLU A 49 10.02 1.98 -15.13
CA GLU A 49 10.72 2.73 -16.18
C GLU A 49 12.23 2.48 -16.13
N LYS A 50 12.82 2.51 -14.94
CA LYS A 50 14.24 2.19 -14.76
C LYS A 50 14.57 0.77 -15.20
N ALA A 51 13.78 -0.23 -14.76
CA ALA A 51 13.98 -1.62 -15.15
C ALA A 51 13.86 -1.82 -16.66
N ALA A 52 12.88 -1.18 -17.30
CA ALA A 52 12.71 -1.25 -18.75
C ALA A 52 13.94 -0.70 -19.51
N ARG A 53 14.53 0.40 -19.05
CA ARG A 53 15.78 0.95 -19.62
C ARG A 53 16.97 0.00 -19.46
N GLU A 54 16.96 -0.82 -18.41
CA GLU A 54 17.98 -1.82 -18.12
C GLU A 54 17.67 -3.20 -18.75
N GLY A 55 16.63 -3.32 -19.58
CA GLY A 55 16.22 -4.59 -20.18
C GLY A 55 15.64 -5.61 -19.19
N ARG A 56 15.19 -5.15 -18.02
CA ARG A 56 14.61 -5.96 -16.94
C ARG A 56 13.12 -5.68 -16.77
N THR A 57 12.42 -6.59 -16.12
CA THR A 57 11.03 -6.42 -15.68
C THR A 57 10.95 -6.44 -14.16
N ILE A 58 9.95 -5.76 -13.58
CA ILE A 58 9.65 -5.83 -12.14
C ILE A 58 8.25 -6.42 -11.91
N GLY A 59 7.98 -6.80 -10.66
CA GLY A 59 6.66 -7.25 -10.23
C GLY A 59 5.51 -6.26 -10.52
N GLY A 60 4.29 -6.78 -10.52
CA GLY A 60 3.08 -6.02 -10.84
C GLY A 60 2.69 -4.98 -9.78
N VAL A 61 1.91 -4.00 -10.20
CA VAL A 61 1.39 -2.93 -9.32
C VAL A 61 0.41 -3.46 -8.26
N LYS A 62 -0.31 -4.55 -8.58
CA LYS A 62 -1.28 -5.22 -7.67
C LYS A 62 -0.64 -5.74 -6.38
N VAL A 63 0.68 -5.80 -6.29
CA VAL A 63 1.37 -6.13 -5.03
C VAL A 63 1.04 -5.14 -3.91
N ILE A 64 0.75 -3.87 -4.24
CA ILE A 64 0.33 -2.88 -3.24
C ILE A 64 -0.95 -3.32 -2.51
N PHE A 65 -1.90 -3.91 -3.23
CA PHE A 65 -3.12 -4.45 -2.64
C PHE A 65 -2.83 -5.64 -1.70
N TYR A 66 -1.93 -6.55 -2.10
CA TYR A 66 -1.54 -7.66 -1.22
C TYR A 66 -0.80 -7.18 0.04
N ASP A 67 0.02 -6.13 -0.08
CA ASP A 67 0.67 -5.49 1.06
C ASP A 67 -0.35 -4.85 2.02
N LEU A 68 -1.40 -4.22 1.47
CA LEU A 68 -2.50 -3.67 2.24
C LEU A 68 -3.24 -4.75 3.05
N LEU A 69 -3.62 -5.87 2.40
CA LEU A 69 -4.25 -7.00 3.07
C LEU A 69 -3.36 -7.57 4.19
N ARG A 70 -2.08 -7.79 3.87
CA ARG A 70 -1.09 -8.28 4.83
C ARG A 70 -1.01 -7.36 6.06
N LEU A 71 -1.01 -6.05 5.85
CA LEU A 71 -0.91 -5.06 6.91
C LEU A 71 -2.14 -5.09 7.84
N VAL A 72 -3.35 -5.25 7.29
CA VAL A 72 -4.58 -5.43 8.06
C VAL A 72 -4.51 -6.70 8.92
N GLU A 73 -4.13 -7.84 8.32
CA GLU A 73 -4.01 -9.09 9.05
C GLU A 73 -2.95 -9.02 10.16
N MET A 74 -1.81 -8.36 9.89
CA MET A 74 -0.79 -8.11 10.91
C MET A 74 -1.31 -7.20 12.03
N ALA A 75 -2.10 -6.18 11.72
CA ALA A 75 -2.68 -5.29 12.73
C ALA A 75 -3.69 -6.04 13.61
N ARG A 76 -4.53 -6.91 13.04
CA ARG A 76 -5.47 -7.77 13.79
C ARG A 76 -4.72 -8.72 14.72
N ALA A 77 -3.78 -9.49 14.18
CA ALA A 77 -3.00 -10.44 14.96
C ALA A 77 -2.21 -9.78 16.11
N ASN A 78 -1.66 -8.58 15.88
CA ASN A 78 -0.98 -7.84 16.93
C ASN A 78 -1.95 -7.27 17.99
N SER A 79 -3.13 -6.83 17.57
CA SER A 79 -4.18 -6.36 18.47
C SER A 79 -4.63 -7.49 19.42
N GLU A 80 -4.90 -8.67 18.88
CA GLU A 80 -5.25 -9.87 19.65
C GLU A 80 -4.12 -10.30 20.59
N ARG A 81 -2.88 -10.31 20.10
CA ARG A 81 -1.71 -10.78 20.87
C ARG A 81 -1.33 -9.84 22.02
N HIS A 82 -1.48 -8.53 21.83
CA HIS A 82 -0.91 -7.53 22.74
C HIS A 82 -1.96 -6.64 23.42
N GLY A 83 -3.26 -6.83 23.13
CA GLY A 83 -4.35 -6.08 23.73
C GLY A 83 -4.41 -4.60 23.35
N LYS A 84 -3.62 -4.16 22.37
CA LYS A 84 -3.63 -2.77 21.89
C LYS A 84 -4.66 -2.58 20.77
N PRO A 85 -5.24 -1.38 20.60
CA PRO A 85 -6.25 -1.14 19.59
C PRO A 85 -5.76 -1.41 18.16
N PHE A 86 -6.57 -2.09 17.36
CA PHE A 86 -6.32 -2.36 15.94
C PHE A 86 -5.89 -1.11 15.15
N CYS A 87 -6.61 0.01 15.32
CA CYS A 87 -6.33 1.27 14.64
C CYS A 87 -4.95 1.87 14.99
N GLU A 88 -4.42 1.61 16.19
CA GLU A 88 -3.08 2.06 16.59
C GLU A 88 -2.00 1.38 15.74
N TYR A 89 -2.19 0.10 15.42
CA TYR A 89 -1.28 -0.64 14.54
C TYR A 89 -1.35 -0.16 13.10
N LEU A 90 -2.55 0.10 12.56
CA LEU A 90 -2.70 0.65 11.22
C LEU A 90 -2.03 2.03 11.10
N SER A 91 -2.30 2.95 12.04
CA SER A 91 -1.71 4.30 12.01
C SER A 91 -0.17 4.24 12.10
N ARG A 92 0.37 3.40 12.98
CA ARG A 92 1.83 3.19 13.07
C ARG A 92 2.43 2.66 11.78
N ALA A 93 1.73 1.72 11.12
CA ALA A 93 2.20 1.14 9.88
C ALA A 93 2.18 2.15 8.72
N LEU A 94 1.19 3.05 8.66
CA LEU A 94 1.16 4.14 7.67
C LEU A 94 2.24 5.20 7.93
N LYS A 95 2.59 5.48 9.18
CA LYS A 95 3.65 6.45 9.53
C LYS A 95 5.07 5.97 9.19
N LYS A 96 5.28 4.67 9.04
CA LYS A 96 6.56 4.10 8.64
C LYS A 96 6.86 4.40 7.17
N SER A 97 8.14 4.62 6.87
CA SER A 97 8.62 4.64 5.48
C SER A 97 8.31 3.30 4.79
N TYR A 98 8.05 3.33 3.48
CA TYR A 98 7.90 2.10 2.68
C TYR A 98 9.17 1.25 2.60
N HIS A 99 10.31 1.70 3.12
CA HIS A 99 11.53 0.90 3.26
C HIS A 99 11.67 0.23 4.62
N GLU A 100 10.83 0.59 5.58
CA GLU A 100 10.89 0.08 6.94
C GLU A 100 9.98 -1.13 7.15
N LYS A 101 10.49 -2.16 7.82
CA LYS A 101 9.71 -3.36 8.11
C LYS A 101 8.46 -3.01 8.91
N GLY A 102 7.32 -3.50 8.42
CA GLY A 102 6.01 -3.28 9.02
C GLY A 102 5.30 -2.01 8.55
N GLY A 103 5.88 -1.24 7.63
CA GLY A 103 5.19 -0.15 6.93
C GLY A 103 4.48 -0.61 5.66
N LEU A 104 3.40 0.10 5.28
CA LEU A 104 2.74 -0.10 3.98
C LEU A 104 3.72 0.29 2.86
N GLY A 105 4.09 -0.68 2.03
CA GLY A 105 5.05 -0.53 0.93
C GLY A 105 6.31 -1.39 1.07
N TYR A 106 6.64 -1.83 2.29
CA TYR A 106 7.84 -2.65 2.53
C TYR A 106 7.82 -3.95 1.75
N TYR A 107 6.67 -4.64 1.76
CA TYR A 107 6.52 -5.87 1.01
C TYR A 107 6.45 -5.60 -0.49
N SER A 108 5.72 -4.55 -0.89
CA SER A 108 5.62 -4.11 -2.29
C SER A 108 6.98 -3.92 -2.94
N ILE A 109 7.85 -3.12 -2.32
CA ILE A 109 9.18 -2.82 -2.83
C ILE A 109 10.06 -4.08 -2.92
N LYS A 110 9.93 -5.01 -1.97
CA LYS A 110 10.69 -6.26 -1.99
C LYS A 110 10.28 -7.21 -3.12
N MET A 111 9.02 -7.17 -3.53
CA MET A 111 8.48 -8.00 -4.60
C MET A 111 8.64 -7.37 -5.99
N TRP A 112 9.04 -6.11 -6.07
CA TRP A 112 9.39 -5.40 -7.31
C TRP A 112 10.86 -5.55 -7.71
N LYS A 113 11.60 -6.49 -7.10
CA LYS A 113 12.99 -6.77 -7.45
C LYS A 113 13.14 -7.33 -8.85
#